data_AF-A0A9D1UDL5-F1
#
_entry.id   AF-A0A9D1UDL5-F1
#
_cell.length_a   1.000
_cell.length_b   1.000
_cell.length_c   1.000
_cell.angle_alpha   90.00
_cell.angle_beta   90.00
_cell.angle_gamma   90.00
#
_symmetry.space_group_name_H-M   'P 1'
#
loop_
_entity.id
_entity.type
_entity.pdbx_description
1 polymer ?
#
loop_
_entity_poly.entity_id
_entity_poly.type
_entity_poly.pdbx_seq_one_letter_code
_entity_poly.pdbx_strand_id
1 'polypeptide(L)'
;MASSKNFTEVLIGGKVFTLSGFESEEYLQKVSTYLNHKIEECTSSDGYRKQNAETRSVLLALNIADDYFKARKQGASLENDIEAKDKDMYDLKHELISVQIKLENAEKAMDRLKEENKELQMKIVELETEMKNKKE
;
A
#
# COMPACT_ATOMS: atom_id res chain seq x y z
N MET A 1 2.04 -20.35 25.75
CA MET A 1 2.57 -19.41 26.75
C MET A 1 1.45 -18.47 27.14
N ALA A 2 1.10 -18.36 28.43
CA ALA A 2 0.07 -17.43 28.86
C ALA A 2 0.62 -16.00 28.69
N SER A 3 -0.02 -15.20 27.83
CA SER A 3 0.32 -13.78 27.69
C SER A 3 0.12 -13.12 29.06
N SER A 4 1.21 -12.62 29.66
CA SER A 4 1.18 -11.98 30.96
C SER A 4 0.43 -10.66 30.85
N LYS A 5 -0.55 -10.43 31.73
CA LYS A 5 -1.22 -9.13 31.82
C LYS A 5 -0.21 -8.08 32.26
N ASN A 6 -0.12 -6.99 31.51
CA ASN A 6 0.62 -5.81 31.86
C ASN A 6 -0.24 -4.92 32.76
N PHE A 7 0.42 -4.23 33.68
CA PHE A 7 -0.20 -3.27 34.58
C PHE A 7 0.57 -1.96 34.46
N THR A 8 -0.16 -0.86 34.26
CA THR A 8 0.43 0.46 34.04
C THR A 8 -0.42 1.51 34.72
N GLU A 9 0.23 2.44 35.41
CA GLU A 9 -0.43 3.62 35.96
C GLU A 9 -0.49 4.74 34.92
N VAL A 10 -1.67 5.32 34.75
CA VAL A 10 -1.93 6.39 33.79
C VAL A 10 -2.68 7.53 34.47
N LEU A 11 -2.44 8.76 34.03
CA LEU A 11 -3.17 9.95 34.46
C LEU A 11 -4.28 10.22 33.45
N ILE A 12 -5.55 10.12 33.85
CA ILE A 12 -6.71 10.41 32.98
C ILE A 12 -7.59 11.47 33.65
N GLY A 13 -7.80 12.60 32.99
CA GLY A 13 -8.66 13.68 33.50
C GLY A 13 -8.25 14.18 34.88
N GLY A 14 -6.94 14.20 35.16
CA GLY A 14 -6.37 14.61 36.45
C GLY A 14 -6.43 13.56 37.58
N LYS A 15 -6.86 12.33 37.29
CA LYS A 15 -6.90 11.21 38.25
C LYS A 15 -5.98 10.07 37.80
N VAL A 16 -5.28 9.45 38.75
CA VAL A 16 -4.43 8.29 38.48
C VAL A 16 -5.28 7.03 38.45
N PHE A 17 -5.11 6.22 37.41
CA PHE A 17 -5.75 4.92 37.24
C PHE A 17 -4.70 3.85 36.95
N THR A 18 -4.89 2.66 37.50
CA THR A 18 -4.10 1.48 37.12
C THR A 18 -4.86 0.71 36.04
N LEU A 19 -4.34 0.73 34.81
CA LEU A 19 -4.85 -0.07 33.70
C LEU A 19 -4.22 -1.45 33.73
N SER A 20 -5.01 -2.46 33.35
CA SER A 20 -4.52 -3.82 33.13
C SER A 20 -4.96 -4.31 31.76
N GLY A 21 -4.06 -4.95 31.02
CA GLY A 21 -4.33 -5.38 29.65
C GLY A 21 -3.26 -6.35 29.12
N PHE A 22 -3.48 -6.89 27.93
CA PHE A 22 -2.49 -7.72 27.23
C PHE A 22 -1.57 -6.89 26.32
N GLU A 23 -1.93 -5.63 26.09
CA GLU A 23 -1.17 -4.68 25.29
C GLU A 23 0.04 -4.16 26.05
N SER A 24 1.03 -3.64 25.33
CA SER A 24 2.21 -3.03 25.92
C SER A 24 1.86 -1.80 26.77
N GLU A 25 2.69 -1.52 27.77
CA GLU A 25 2.60 -0.29 28.56
C GLU A 25 2.58 0.96 27.66
N GLU A 26 3.45 1.02 26.64
CA GLU A 26 3.49 2.12 25.68
C GLU A 26 2.15 2.33 24.96
N TYR A 27 1.51 1.23 24.53
CA TYR A 27 0.20 1.32 23.89
C TYR A 27 -0.86 1.82 24.88
N LEU A 28 -0.88 1.29 26.10
CA LEU A 28 -1.83 1.74 27.14
C LEU A 28 -1.63 3.23 27.50
N GLN A 29 -0.38 3.71 27.55
CA GLN A 29 -0.06 5.13 27.71
C GLN A 29 -0.54 5.98 26.53
N LYS A 30 -0.36 5.48 25.30
CA LYS A 30 -0.86 6.15 24.09
C LYS A 30 -2.38 6.29 24.11
N VAL A 31 -3.10 5.24 24.51
CA VAL A 31 -4.56 5.28 24.65
C VAL A 31 -5.00 6.26 25.73
N SER A 32 -4.31 6.30 26.88
CA SER A 32 -4.61 7.26 27.96
C SER A 32 -4.39 8.71 27.49
N THR A 33 -3.31 8.95 26.75
CA THR A 33 -2.97 10.26 26.17
C THR A 33 -4.03 10.71 25.18
N TYR A 34 -4.49 9.80 24.31
CA TYR A 34 -5.58 10.08 23.38
C TYR A 34 -6.88 10.45 24.09
N LEU A 35 -7.25 9.71 25.14
CA LEU A 35 -8.44 10.00 25.93
C LEU A 35 -8.36 11.37 26.60
N ASN A 36 -7.20 11.75 27.15
CA ASN A 36 -6.99 13.09 27.70
C ASN A 36 -7.18 14.18 26.65
N HIS A 37 -6.60 14.01 25.47
CA HIS A 37 -6.78 14.95 24.37
C HIS A 37 -8.27 15.11 24.02
N LYS A 38 -9.04 14.02 23.99
CA LYS A 38 -10.49 14.07 23.75
C LYS A 38 -11.28 14.75 24.86
N ILE A 39 -10.87 14.56 26.11
CA ILE A 39 -11.44 15.30 27.25
C ILE A 39 -11.15 16.79 27.11
N GLU A 40 -9.94 17.20 26.74
CA GLU A 40 -9.55 18.60 26.55
C GLU A 40 -10.30 19.25 25.38
N GLU A 41 -10.41 18.56 24.25
CA GLU A 41 -11.17 18.98 23.07
C GLU A 41 -12.65 19.22 23.42
N CYS A 42 -13.29 18.25 24.09
CA CYS A 42 -14.68 18.39 24.53
C CYS A 42 -14.83 19.53 25.55
N THR A 43 -13.89 19.63 26.49
CA THR A 43 -13.91 20.67 27.52
C THR A 43 -13.66 22.05 26.93
N SER A 44 -13.11 22.20 25.74
CA SER A 44 -12.97 23.50 25.08
C SER A 44 -14.30 24.09 24.61
N SER A 45 -15.35 23.27 24.50
CA SER A 45 -16.70 23.71 24.14
C SER A 45 -17.50 24.18 25.36
N ASP A 46 -17.96 25.43 25.34
CA ASP A 46 -18.83 26.00 26.39
C ASP A 46 -20.13 25.21 26.56
N GLY A 47 -20.67 24.65 25.46
CA GLY A 47 -21.88 23.84 25.49
C GLY A 47 -21.68 22.53 26.26
N TYR A 48 -20.50 21.91 26.14
CA TYR A 48 -20.12 20.69 26.84
C TYR A 48 -19.88 20.95 28.33
N ARG A 49 -19.20 22.05 28.68
CA ARG A 49 -18.91 22.42 30.09
C ARG A 49 -20.16 22.60 30.94
N LYS A 50 -21.24 23.13 30.35
CA LYS A 50 -22.52 23.40 31.04
C LYS A 50 -23.37 22.15 31.24
N GLN A 51 -23.03 21.02 30.62
CA GLN A 51 -23.76 19.78 30.79
C GLN A 51 -23.44 19.11 32.13
N ASN A 52 -24.36 18.26 32.58
CA ASN A 52 -24.13 17.40 33.74
C ASN A 52 -23.05 16.32 33.43
N ALA A 53 -22.56 15.64 34.46
CA ALA A 53 -21.49 14.65 34.32
C ALA A 53 -21.86 13.46 33.42
N GLU A 54 -23.10 12.99 33.49
CA GLU A 54 -23.58 11.85 32.70
C GLU A 54 -23.61 12.19 31.20
N THR A 55 -24.23 13.32 30.84
CA THR A 55 -24.28 13.80 29.47
C THR A 55 -22.88 14.07 28.91
N ARG A 56 -21.95 14.64 29.70
CA ARG A 56 -20.55 14.81 29.29
C ARG A 56 -19.87 13.48 28.98
N SER A 57 -20.10 12.46 29.81
CA SER A 57 -19.56 11.11 29.59
C SER A 57 -20.12 10.48 28.31
N VAL A 58 -21.43 10.60 28.07
CA VAL A 58 -22.08 10.07 26.87
C VAL A 58 -21.57 10.78 25.61
N LEU A 59 -21.44 12.12 25.64
CA LEU A 59 -20.93 12.90 24.50
C LEU A 59 -19.47 12.55 24.16
N LEU A 60 -18.63 12.36 25.18
CA LEU A 60 -17.23 11.94 24.98
C LEU A 60 -17.17 10.53 24.36
N ALA A 61 -17.97 9.59 24.87
CA ALA A 61 -18.05 8.24 24.32
C ALA A 61 -18.55 8.25 22.86
N LEU A 62 -19.53 9.10 22.55
CA LEU A 62 -20.06 9.27 21.20
C LEU A 62 -18.98 9.82 20.25
N ASN A 63 -18.18 10.79 20.69
CA ASN A 63 -17.09 11.34 19.90
C ASN A 63 -16.01 10.28 19.57
N ILE A 64 -15.61 9.49 20.57
CA ILE A 64 -14.63 8.40 20.38
C ILE A 64 -15.20 7.32 19.44
N ALA A 65 -16.48 6.98 19.58
CA ALA A 65 -17.14 6.04 18.68
C ALA A 65 -17.20 6.56 17.24
N ASP A 66 -17.51 7.84 17.04
CA ASP A 66 -17.50 8.49 15.72
C ASP A 66 -16.11 8.41 15.07
N ASP A 67 -15.03 8.69 15.81
CA ASP A 67 -13.66 8.54 15.30
C ASP A 67 -13.37 7.09 14.86
N TYR A 68 -13.79 6.11 15.67
CA TYR A 68 -13.66 4.69 15.31
C TYR A 68 -14.40 4.38 14.01
N PHE A 69 -15.65 4.81 13.86
CA PHE A 69 -16.43 4.54 12.66
C PHE A 69 -15.85 5.25 11.43
N LYS A 70 -15.34 6.48 11.58
CA LYS A 70 -14.65 7.20 10.51
C LYS A 70 -13.37 6.49 10.09
N ALA A 71 -12.53 6.09 11.05
CA ALA A 71 -11.30 5.34 10.78
C ALA A 71 -11.61 3.99 10.11
N ARG A 72 -12.63 3.27 10.59
CA ARG A 72 -13.08 2.00 9.99
C ARG A 72 -13.56 2.18 8.55
N LYS A 73 -14.34 3.24 8.28
CA LYS A 73 -14.80 3.56 6.93
C LYS A 73 -13.63 3.88 6.00
N GLN A 74 -12.66 4.64 6.47
CA GLN A 74 -11.44 4.94 5.71
C GLN A 74 -10.63 3.66 5.44
N GLY A 75 -10.49 2.79 6.43
CA GLY A 75 -9.85 1.48 6.27
C GLY A 75 -10.53 0.63 5.20
N ALA A 76 -11.86 0.51 5.22
CA ALA A 76 -12.62 -0.22 4.21
C ALA A 76 -12.46 0.38 2.80
N SER A 77 -12.37 1.71 2.68
CA SER A 77 -12.11 2.36 1.39
C SER A 77 -10.71 2.00 0.87
N LEU A 78 -9.71 2.03 1.74
CA LEU A 78 -8.33 1.67 1.38
C LEU A 78 -8.20 0.19 1.00
N GLU A 79 -8.93 -0.71 1.68
CA GLU A 79 -9.00 -2.13 1.32
C GLU A 79 -9.54 -2.31 -0.11
N ASN A 80 -10.65 -1.65 -0.46
CA ASN A 80 -11.19 -1.69 -1.82
C ASN A 80 -10.20 -1.14 -2.87
N ASP A 81 -9.50 -0.05 -2.54
CA ASP A 81 -8.50 0.55 -3.43
C ASP A 81 -7.29 -0.39 -3.64
N ILE A 82 -6.88 -1.12 -2.60
CA ILE A 82 -5.83 -2.13 -2.68
C ILE A 82 -6.28 -3.29 -3.58
N GLU A 83 -7.49 -3.82 -3.39
CA GLU A 83 -8.02 -4.90 -4.23
C GLU A 83 -8.10 -4.48 -5.71
N ALA A 84 -8.54 -3.25 -5.99
CA ALA A 84 -8.57 -2.71 -7.35
C ALA A 84 -7.15 -2.63 -7.94
N LYS A 85 -6.19 -2.10 -7.18
CA LYS A 85 -4.79 -2.00 -7.64
C LYS A 85 -4.12 -3.36 -7.83
N ASP A 86 -4.45 -4.35 -7.02
CA ASP A 86 -3.93 -5.71 -7.16
C ASP A 86 -4.43 -6.36 -8.46
N LYS A 87 -5.70 -6.10 -8.82
CA LYS A 87 -6.25 -6.51 -10.11
C LYS A 87 -5.55 -5.81 -11.29
N ASP A 88 -5.40 -4.49 -11.23
CA ASP A 88 -4.70 -3.73 -12.28
C ASP A 88 -3.25 -4.20 -12.44
N MET A 89 -2.56 -4.47 -11.32
CA MET A 89 -1.21 -5.03 -11.33
C MET A 89 -1.16 -6.41 -11.97
N TYR A 90 -2.16 -7.26 -11.71
CA TYR A 90 -2.25 -8.59 -12.32
C TYR A 90 -2.41 -8.52 -13.83
N ASP A 91 -3.28 -7.61 -14.31
CA ASP A 91 -3.52 -7.39 -15.74
C ASP A 91 -2.25 -6.85 -16.43
N LEU A 92 -1.59 -5.86 -15.83
CA LEU A 92 -0.31 -5.32 -16.33
C LEU A 92 0.80 -6.37 -16.38
N LYS A 93 0.88 -7.27 -15.39
CA LYS A 93 1.84 -8.38 -15.42
C LYS A 93 1.56 -9.33 -16.59
N HIS A 94 0.30 -9.62 -16.90
CA HIS A 94 -0.06 -10.45 -18.06
C HIS A 94 0.29 -9.77 -19.38
N GLU A 95 0.00 -8.48 -19.52
CA GLU A 95 0.39 -7.69 -20.69
C GLU A 95 1.91 -7.66 -20.87
N LEU A 96 2.66 -7.46 -19.78
CA LEU A 96 4.12 -7.46 -19.81
C LEU A 96 4.67 -8.80 -20.32
N ILE A 97 4.15 -9.92 -19.84
CA ILE A 97 4.54 -11.26 -20.32
C ILE A 97 4.21 -11.40 -21.81
N SER A 98 3.03 -10.96 -22.24
CA SER A 98 2.64 -11.01 -23.66
C SER A 98 3.61 -10.21 -24.55
N VAL A 99 4.00 -9.02 -24.10
CA VAL A 99 4.95 -8.16 -24.81
C VAL A 99 6.35 -8.80 -24.83
N GLN A 100 6.80 -9.38 -23.72
CA GLN A 100 8.08 -10.09 -23.66
C GLN A 100 8.14 -11.26 -24.65
N ILE A 101 7.08 -12.06 -24.76
CA ILE A 101 7.00 -13.15 -25.74
C ILE A 101 7.07 -12.62 -27.17
N LYS A 102 6.33 -11.53 -27.47
CA LYS A 102 6.37 -10.89 -28.78
C LYS A 102 7.76 -10.35 -29.11
N LEU A 103 8.44 -9.74 -28.13
CA LEU A 103 9.79 -9.24 -28.27
C LEU A 103 10.78 -10.37 -28.59
N GLU A 104 10.75 -11.46 -27.82
CA GLU A 104 11.62 -12.62 -28.05
C GLU A 104 11.41 -13.22 -29.45
N ASN A 105 10.16 -13.30 -29.91
CA ASN A 105 9.85 -13.76 -31.26
C ASN A 105 10.37 -12.80 -32.35
N ALA A 106 10.27 -11.49 -32.13
CA ALA A 106 10.80 -10.49 -33.05
C ALA A 106 12.33 -10.51 -33.11
N GLU A 107 13.01 -10.70 -31.98
CA GLU A 107 14.46 -10.86 -31.90
C GLU A 107 14.92 -12.09 -32.70
N LYS A 108 14.27 -13.24 -32.50
CA LYS A 108 14.55 -14.46 -33.29
C LYS A 108 14.34 -14.26 -34.80
N ALA A 109 13.30 -13.53 -35.20
CA ALA A 109 13.06 -13.21 -36.60
C ALA A 109 14.14 -12.26 -37.16
N MET A 110 14.57 -11.28 -36.37
CA MET A 110 15.63 -10.35 -36.73
C MET A 110 16.97 -11.07 -36.94
N ASP A 111 17.31 -12.02 -36.08
CA ASP A 111 18.54 -12.79 -36.21
C ASP A 111 18.55 -13.66 -37.47
N ARG A 112 17.42 -14.30 -37.81
CA ARG A 112 17.27 -15.04 -39.08
C ARG A 112 17.46 -14.13 -40.30
N LEU A 113 16.82 -12.96 -40.30
CA LEU A 113 16.95 -12.00 -41.40
C LEU A 113 18.38 -11.46 -41.52
N LYS A 114 19.11 -11.28 -40.42
CA LYS A 114 20.54 -10.90 -40.46
C LYS A 114 21.39 -11.99 -41.10
N GLU A 115 21.12 -13.25 -40.77
CA GLU A 115 21.86 -14.38 -41.33
C GLU A 115 21.59 -14.55 -42.84
N GLU A 116 20.32 -14.50 -43.26
CA GLU A 116 19.94 -14.50 -44.68
C GLU A 116 20.57 -13.33 -45.46
N ASN A 117 20.61 -12.13 -44.87
CA ASN A 117 21.23 -10.96 -45.50
C ASN A 117 22.74 -11.16 -45.69
N LYS A 118 23.42 -11.77 -44.70
CA LYS A 118 24.85 -12.09 -44.80
C LYS A 118 25.12 -13.10 -45.92
N GLU A 119 24.31 -14.14 -46.05
CA GLU A 119 24.42 -15.11 -47.15
C GLU A 119 24.21 -14.48 -48.52
N LEU A 120 23.18 -13.63 -48.64
CA LEU A 120 22.90 -12.89 -49.88
C LEU A 120 24.06 -11.96 -50.26
N GLN A 121 24.66 -11.26 -49.28
CA GLN A 121 25.84 -10.43 -49.52
C GLN A 121 27.03 -11.24 -50.04
N MET A 122 27.29 -12.43 -49.47
CA MET A 122 28.35 -13.32 -49.99
C MET A 122 28.08 -13.75 -51.43
N LYS A 123 26.85 -14.16 -51.75
CA LYS A 123 26.44 -14.54 -53.12
C LYS A 123 26.61 -13.39 -54.12
N ILE A 124 26.29 -12.16 -53.72
CA ILE A 124 26.49 -10.98 -54.56
C ILE A 124 27.97 -10.83 -54.90
N VAL A 125 28.86 -10.91 -53.90
CA VAL A 125 30.32 -10.79 -54.11
C VAL A 125 30.84 -11.90 -55.03
N GLU A 126 30.39 -13.15 -54.85
CA GLU A 126 30.76 -14.28 -55.72
C GLU A 126 30.35 -14.02 -57.18
N LEU A 127 29.10 -13.64 -57.41
CA LEU A 127 28.58 -13.35 -58.76
C LEU A 127 29.28 -12.15 -59.39
N GLU A 128 29.56 -11.09 -58.64
CA GLU A 128 30.32 -9.93 -59.12
C GLU A 128 31.74 -10.33 -59.55
N THR A 129 32.39 -11.21 -58.80
CA THR A 129 33.73 -11.73 -59.11
C THR A 129 33.72 -12.58 -60.37
N GLU A 130 32.75 -13.49 -60.51
CA GLU A 130 32.58 -14.30 -61.73
C GLU A 130 32.31 -13.45 -62.97
N MET A 131 31.46 -12.42 -62.84
CA MET A 131 31.16 -11.50 -63.94
C MET A 131 32.39 -10.69 -64.36
N LYS A 132 33.26 -10.33 -63.42
CA LYS A 132 34.50 -9.62 -63.71
C LYS A 132 35.48 -10.51 -64.48
N ASN A 133 35.65 -11.76 -64.03
CA ASN A 133 36.52 -12.74 -64.68
C ASN A 133 36.04 -13.15 -66.09
N LYS A 134 34.73 -13.08 -66.38
CA LYS A 134 34.18 -13.34 -67.72
C LYS A 134 34.31 -12.16 -68.70
N LYS A 135 34.66 -10.97 -68.21
CA LYS A 135 34.84 -9.76 -69.02
C LYS A 135 36.31 -9.47 -69.36
N GLU A 136 37.24 -10.19 -68.74
CA GLU A 136 38.67 -10.26 -69.10
C GLU A 136 38.90 -11.38 -70.12
#